data_AF-A0A161MN51-F1
#
_entry.id   AF-A0A161MN51-F1
#
_cell.length_a   1.000
_cell.length_b   1.000
_cell.length_c   1.000
_cell.angle_alpha   90.00
_cell.angle_beta   90.00
_cell.angle_gamma   90.00
#
_symmetry.space_group_name_H-M   'P 1'
#
loop_
_entity.id
_entity.type
_entity.pdbx_description
1 polymer ?
#
loop_
_entity_poly.entity_id
_entity_poly.type
_entity_poly.pdbx_seq_one_letter_code
_entity_poly.pdbx_strand_id
1 'polypeptide(L)'
;QQGDLNEFEACFQFACPKFLSPSPPPTTAPAEDYIKEATKHQTSVFMDEVKQQINLPTIRSYLKLYTTLPLSKLAMFMSKAGTQEELEKSKSLLRTDLLCFKHKMKNVVWTKGTSGLEGSFQSGSEIDFYMDHDMIHIADTKVANCYGDFFIRKILKFEDLNRKLHAIKI
;
A
#
# COMPACT_ATOMS: atom_id res chain seq x y z
N GLN A 1 9.17 10.79 5.41
CA GLN A 1 9.83 10.73 4.09
C GLN A 1 8.80 11.16 3.06
N GLN A 2 8.95 12.33 2.45
CA GLN A 2 8.12 12.71 1.30
C GLN A 2 8.53 11.82 0.13
N GLY A 3 7.58 11.13 -0.50
CA GLY A 3 7.86 10.23 -1.63
C GLY A 3 8.26 11.03 -2.87
N ASP A 4 9.55 11.29 -3.04
CA ASP A 4 10.08 11.93 -4.25
C ASP A 4 9.90 10.98 -5.45
N LEU A 5 9.17 11.44 -6.47
CA LEU A 5 8.92 10.68 -7.69
C LEU A 5 10.22 10.32 -8.41
N ASN A 6 11.24 11.18 -8.34
CA ASN A 6 12.51 10.92 -8.99
C ASN A 6 13.25 9.73 -8.36
N GLU A 7 13.11 9.54 -7.04
CA GLU A 7 13.74 8.44 -6.33
C GLU A 7 13.07 7.10 -6.70
N PHE A 8 11.74 7.09 -6.86
CA PHE A 8 11.01 5.91 -7.34
C PHE A 8 11.45 5.52 -8.75
N GLU A 9 11.60 6.51 -9.63
CA GLU A 9 12.09 6.27 -10.99
C GLU A 9 13.52 5.73 -10.98
N ALA A 10 14.43 6.34 -10.22
CA ALA A 10 15.83 5.91 -10.13
C ALA A 10 15.94 4.48 -9.57
N CYS A 11 15.18 4.17 -8.52
CA CYS A 11 15.11 2.82 -7.94
C CYS A 11 14.57 1.80 -8.95
N PHE A 12 13.54 2.16 -9.71
CA PHE A 12 13.00 1.28 -10.75
C PHE A 12 14.04 1.04 -11.85
N GLN A 13 14.68 2.09 -12.39
CA GLN A 13 15.71 1.95 -13.41
C GLN A 13 16.92 1.13 -12.94
N PHE A 14 17.28 1.23 -11.66
CA PHE A 14 18.37 0.45 -11.07
C PHE A 14 18.01 -1.02 -10.86
N ALA A 15 16.80 -1.32 -10.38
CA ALA A 15 16.40 -2.67 -9.98
C ALA A 15 15.64 -3.44 -11.06
N CYS A 16 15.12 -2.78 -12.10
CA CYS A 16 14.34 -3.45 -13.14
C CYS A 16 15.23 -4.37 -13.98
N PRO A 17 14.71 -5.52 -14.44
CA PRO A 17 15.39 -6.33 -15.42
C PRO A 17 15.56 -5.57 -16.74
N LYS A 18 16.55 -5.95 -17.54
CA LYS A 18 16.72 -5.37 -18.88
C LYS A 18 15.55 -5.79 -19.77
N PHE A 19 14.73 -4.84 -20.17
CA PHE A 19 13.60 -5.08 -21.06
C PHE A 19 14.08 -5.28 -22.50
N LEU A 20 13.44 -6.22 -23.21
CA LEU A 20 13.70 -6.50 -24.61
C LEU A 20 12.52 -6.00 -25.43
N SER A 21 12.80 -5.26 -26.50
CA SER A 21 11.78 -4.98 -27.51
C SER A 21 11.59 -6.22 -28.39
N PRO A 22 10.34 -6.68 -28.62
CA PRO A 22 10.06 -7.84 -29.46
C PRO A 22 10.15 -7.56 -30.96
N SER A 23 10.23 -6.28 -31.37
CA SER A 23 10.41 -5.93 -32.78
C SER A 23 11.89 -5.68 -33.11
N PRO A 24 12.32 -5.87 -34.37
CA PRO A 24 13.63 -5.43 -34.81
C PRO A 24 13.66 -3.90 -35.01
N PRO A 25 14.79 -3.22 -34.75
CA PRO A 25 14.93 -1.79 -34.98
C PRO A 25 14.73 -1.43 -36.46
N PRO A 26 14.05 -0.32 -36.79
CA PRO A 26 13.97 0.20 -38.15
C PRO A 26 15.36 0.53 -38.71
N THR A 27 15.59 0.30 -40.02
CA THR A 27 16.89 0.52 -40.68
C THR A 27 17.39 1.98 -40.61
N THR A 28 16.51 2.92 -40.28
CA THR A 28 16.78 4.36 -40.20
C THR A 28 16.97 4.87 -38.77
N ALA A 29 16.75 4.03 -37.75
CA ALA A 29 16.83 4.46 -36.35
C ALA A 29 18.25 4.33 -35.79
N PRO A 30 18.75 5.31 -35.02
CA PRO A 30 20.02 5.16 -34.31
C PRO A 30 19.95 4.01 -33.30
N ALA A 31 20.99 3.16 -33.26
CA ALA A 31 21.01 1.90 -32.52
C ALA A 31 20.76 2.03 -31.00
N GLU A 32 21.00 3.20 -30.41
CA GLU A 32 20.86 3.43 -28.97
C GLU A 32 19.42 3.67 -28.49
N ASP A 33 18.55 4.22 -29.33
CA ASP A 33 17.21 4.66 -28.89
C ASP A 33 16.25 3.48 -28.71
N TYR A 34 16.45 2.42 -29.50
CA TYR A 34 15.53 1.30 -29.58
C TYR A 34 15.52 0.42 -28.32
N ILE A 35 16.70 0.19 -27.73
CA ILE A 35 16.82 -0.60 -26.48
C ILE A 35 16.27 0.21 -25.29
N LYS A 36 16.43 1.53 -25.32
CA LYS A 36 15.95 2.43 -24.25
C LYS A 36 14.43 2.61 -24.29
N GLU A 37 13.78 2.45 -25.44
CA GLU A 37 12.33 2.62 -25.60
C GLU A 37 11.53 1.64 -24.73
N ALA A 38 11.89 0.35 -24.75
CA ALA A 38 11.21 -0.66 -23.94
C ALA A 38 11.31 -0.36 -22.44
N THR A 39 12.51 0.00 -21.96
CA THR A 39 12.71 0.40 -20.55
C THR A 39 11.94 1.67 -20.21
N LYS A 40 11.97 2.70 -21.06
CA LYS A 40 11.21 3.95 -20.86
C LYS A 40 9.71 3.68 -20.74
N HIS A 41 9.16 2.81 -21.59
CA HIS A 41 7.75 2.47 -21.54
C HIS A 41 7.38 1.80 -20.21
N GLN A 42 8.17 0.81 -19.77
CA GLN A 42 7.93 0.11 -18.51
C GLN A 42 8.08 1.04 -17.30
N THR A 43 9.08 1.93 -17.32
CA THR A 43 9.23 2.97 -16.31
C THR A 43 8.00 3.90 -16.27
N SER A 44 7.46 4.30 -17.43
CA SER A 44 6.25 5.13 -17.47
C SER A 44 5.05 4.43 -16.81
N VAL A 45 4.81 3.16 -17.14
CA VAL A 45 3.72 2.36 -16.55
C VAL A 45 3.88 2.24 -15.04
N PHE A 46 5.11 1.97 -14.58
CA PHE A 46 5.42 1.92 -13.15
C PHE A 46 5.16 3.26 -12.47
N MET A 47 5.62 4.36 -13.06
CA MET A 47 5.45 5.70 -12.49
C MET A 47 3.98 6.13 -12.45
N ASP A 48 3.15 5.68 -13.38
CA ASP A 48 1.70 5.94 -13.33
C ASP A 48 1.03 5.22 -12.15
N GLU A 49 1.46 3.99 -11.83
CA GLU A 49 1.02 3.28 -10.63
C GLU A 49 1.50 3.97 -9.34
N VAL A 50 2.76 4.43 -9.30
CA VAL A 50 3.32 5.18 -8.17
C VAL A 50 2.52 6.47 -7.90
N LYS A 51 2.22 7.24 -8.95
CA LYS A 51 1.41 8.47 -8.84
C LYS A 51 0.02 8.20 -8.26
N GLN A 52 -0.61 7.08 -8.63
CA GLN A 52 -1.91 6.69 -8.07
C GLN A 52 -1.81 6.34 -6.58
N GLN A 53 -0.69 5.80 -6.13
CA GLN A 53 -0.51 5.32 -4.76
C GLN A 53 0.09 6.36 -3.81
N ILE A 54 0.71 7.42 -4.32
CA ILE A 54 1.53 8.37 -3.53
C ILE A 54 0.77 9.01 -2.35
N ASN A 55 -0.53 9.24 -2.52
CA ASN A 55 -1.38 9.87 -1.50
C ASN A 55 -1.98 8.87 -0.49
N LEU A 56 -1.98 7.57 -0.81
CA LEU A 56 -2.63 6.55 0.03
C LEU A 56 -2.04 6.46 1.45
N PRO A 57 -0.70 6.51 1.66
CA PRO A 57 -0.14 6.51 3.01
C PRO A 57 -0.58 7.72 3.83
N THR A 58 -0.69 8.90 3.20
CA THR A 58 -1.14 10.14 3.84
C THR A 58 -2.61 10.03 4.25
N ILE A 59 -3.48 9.58 3.34
CA ILE A 59 -4.90 9.31 3.63
C ILE A 59 -5.03 8.31 4.79
N ARG A 60 -4.28 7.19 4.74
CA ARG A 60 -4.25 6.19 5.82
C ARG A 60 -3.90 6.79 7.17
N SER A 61 -2.90 7.67 7.20
CA SER A 61 -2.43 8.30 8.44
C SER A 61 -3.53 9.15 9.08
N TYR A 62 -4.31 9.89 8.29
CA TYR A 62 -5.45 10.65 8.79
C TYR A 62 -6.57 9.72 9.25
N LEU A 63 -6.95 8.72 8.45
CA LEU A 63 -8.03 7.79 8.81
C LEU A 63 -7.73 7.05 10.13
N LYS A 64 -6.46 6.73 10.42
CA LYS A 64 -6.06 6.07 11.68
C LYS A 64 -6.35 6.89 12.95
N LEU A 65 -6.51 8.21 12.82
CA LEU A 65 -6.71 9.11 13.96
C LEU A 65 -8.18 9.38 14.27
N TYR A 66 -9.10 8.91 13.44
CA TYR A 66 -10.53 9.20 13.56
C TYR A 66 -11.35 7.91 13.57
N THR A 67 -12.46 7.92 14.30
CA THR A 67 -13.52 6.89 14.20
C THR A 67 -14.52 7.23 13.10
N THR A 68 -14.77 8.53 12.90
CA THR A 68 -15.60 9.07 11.83
C THR A 68 -14.99 10.37 11.32
N LEU A 69 -14.96 10.60 10.01
CA LEU A 69 -14.32 11.76 9.40
C LEU A 69 -15.16 12.33 8.24
N PRO A 70 -15.62 13.59 8.33
CA PRO A 70 -16.26 14.24 7.19
C PRO A 70 -15.29 14.38 6.01
N LEU A 71 -15.77 14.11 4.80
CA LEU A 71 -14.99 14.18 3.57
C LEU A 71 -14.41 15.59 3.34
N SER A 72 -15.17 16.64 3.71
CA SER A 72 -14.71 18.03 3.69
C SER A 72 -13.46 18.25 4.54
N LYS A 73 -13.40 17.62 5.72
CA LYS A 73 -12.27 17.75 6.65
C LYS A 73 -11.03 17.05 6.12
N LEU A 74 -11.19 15.86 5.55
CA LEU A 74 -10.09 15.16 4.88
C LEU A 74 -9.58 15.94 3.65
N ALA A 75 -10.47 16.53 2.86
CA ALA A 75 -10.11 17.37 1.72
C ALA A 75 -9.31 18.62 2.15
N MET A 76 -9.70 19.27 3.25
CA MET A 76 -8.93 20.39 3.83
C MET A 76 -7.52 19.96 4.26
N PHE A 77 -7.37 18.76 4.82
CA PHE A 77 -6.05 18.23 5.20
C PHE A 77 -5.15 17.92 4.00
N MET A 78 -5.72 17.43 2.89
CA MET A 78 -4.96 17.04 1.71
C MET A 78 -4.52 18.22 0.84
N SER A 79 -5.40 19.20 0.59
CA SER A 79 -5.18 20.19 -0.47
C SER A 79 -5.04 21.64 0.02
N LYS A 80 -5.12 21.91 1.34
CA LYS A 80 -5.11 23.28 1.91
C LYS A 80 -6.00 24.24 1.11
N ALA A 81 -7.16 23.76 0.66
CA ALA A 81 -8.05 24.49 -0.25
C ALA A 81 -8.59 25.75 0.43
N GLY A 82 -8.51 26.89 -0.26
CA GLY A 82 -8.94 28.19 0.26
C GLY A 82 -10.33 28.61 -0.21
N THR A 83 -10.81 28.02 -1.33
CA THR A 83 -12.08 28.41 -1.98
C THR A 83 -13.08 27.25 -2.05
N GLN A 84 -14.37 27.54 -2.00
CA GLN A 84 -15.45 26.53 -1.99
C GLN A 84 -15.45 25.62 -3.24
N GLU A 85 -15.14 26.16 -4.42
CA GLU A 85 -15.07 25.38 -5.67
C GLU A 85 -13.91 24.37 -5.66
N GLU A 86 -12.76 24.77 -5.11
CA GLU A 86 -11.59 23.90 -4.95
C GLU A 86 -11.88 22.75 -3.98
N LEU A 87 -12.68 23.02 -2.95
CA LEU A 87 -13.09 22.02 -1.97
C LEU A 87 -13.95 20.93 -2.61
N GLU A 88 -14.95 21.29 -3.43
CA GLU A 88 -15.81 20.31 -4.09
C GLU A 88 -15.04 19.48 -5.13
N LYS A 89 -14.15 20.10 -5.91
CA LYS A 89 -13.25 19.37 -6.80
C LYS A 89 -12.35 18.41 -6.03
N SER A 90 -11.79 18.85 -4.90
CA SER A 90 -10.93 18.02 -4.04
C SER A 90 -11.70 16.85 -3.44
N LYS A 91 -12.94 17.07 -2.98
CA LYS A 91 -13.82 15.98 -2.52
C LYS A 91 -14.02 14.93 -3.60
N SER A 92 -14.29 15.34 -4.86
CA SER A 92 -14.48 14.39 -5.96
C SER A 92 -13.24 13.54 -6.22
N LEU A 93 -12.05 14.16 -6.25
CA LEU A 93 -10.78 13.44 -6.41
C LEU A 93 -10.54 12.48 -5.24
N LEU A 94 -10.81 12.95 -4.02
CA LEU A 94 -10.65 12.16 -2.81
C LEU A 94 -11.59 10.95 -2.77
N ARG A 95 -12.80 11.03 -3.33
CA ARG A 95 -13.68 9.85 -3.48
C ARG A 95 -13.03 8.79 -4.37
N THR A 96 -12.42 9.19 -5.47
CA THR A 96 -11.66 8.30 -6.35
C THR A 96 -10.45 7.70 -5.62
N ASP A 97 -9.71 8.51 -4.87
CA ASP A 97 -8.56 8.07 -4.09
C ASP A 97 -8.95 7.09 -2.97
N LEU A 98 -10.09 7.29 -2.31
CA LEU A 98 -10.63 6.37 -1.29
C LEU A 98 -11.09 5.04 -1.90
N LEU A 99 -11.67 5.07 -3.11
CA LEU A 99 -12.01 3.85 -3.84
C LEU A 99 -10.74 3.08 -4.24
N CYS A 100 -9.74 3.81 -4.75
CA CYS A 100 -8.41 3.30 -5.05
C CYS A 100 -7.76 2.66 -3.82
N PHE A 101 -7.83 3.32 -2.67
CA PHE A 101 -7.35 2.80 -1.40
C PHE A 101 -7.97 1.43 -1.06
N LYS A 102 -9.30 1.32 -1.16
CA LYS A 102 -10.02 0.08 -0.84
C LYS A 102 -9.69 -1.05 -1.81
N HIS A 103 -9.43 -0.73 -3.08
CA HIS A 103 -9.02 -1.69 -4.08
C HIS A 103 -7.58 -2.16 -3.86
N LYS A 104 -6.62 -1.22 -3.80
CA LYS A 104 -5.18 -1.50 -3.72
C LYS A 104 -4.74 -2.09 -2.37
N MET A 105 -5.56 -2.01 -1.32
CA MET A 105 -5.28 -2.68 -0.04
C MET A 105 -5.66 -4.16 0.00
N LYS A 106 -6.35 -4.67 -1.03
CA LYS A 106 -6.67 -6.10 -1.12
C LYS A 106 -5.60 -6.79 -1.96
N ASN A 107 -4.81 -7.63 -1.31
CA ASN A 107 -3.79 -8.44 -1.97
C ASN A 107 -4.20 -9.91 -1.96
N VAL A 108 -3.81 -10.63 -3.01
CA VAL A 108 -3.93 -12.08 -3.02
C VAL A 108 -2.89 -12.64 -2.07
N VAL A 109 -3.34 -13.20 -0.96
CA VAL A 109 -2.47 -13.82 0.04
C VAL A 109 -2.68 -15.32 -0.02
N TRP A 110 -1.59 -16.06 -0.14
CA TRP A 110 -1.60 -17.50 0.01
C TRP A 110 -1.88 -17.85 1.47
N THR A 111 -2.92 -18.64 1.71
CA THR A 111 -3.35 -19.00 3.07
C THR A 111 -3.08 -20.46 3.38
N LYS A 112 -3.54 -21.36 2.50
CA LYS A 112 -3.39 -22.81 2.60
C LYS A 112 -3.48 -23.43 1.21
N GLY A 113 -2.71 -24.49 0.95
CA GLY A 113 -2.77 -25.26 -0.31
C GLY A 113 -1.43 -25.93 -0.63
N THR A 114 -1.36 -26.70 -1.71
CA THR A 114 -0.09 -27.20 -2.27
C THR A 114 0.41 -26.31 -3.41
N SER A 115 -0.48 -25.55 -4.03
CA SER A 115 -0.17 -24.61 -5.10
C SER A 115 0.10 -23.21 -4.54
N GLY A 116 1.28 -22.66 -4.81
CA GLY A 116 1.63 -21.28 -4.47
C GLY A 116 0.93 -20.22 -5.35
N LEU A 117 0.19 -20.66 -6.37
CA LEU A 117 -0.58 -19.80 -7.27
C LEU A 117 -2.02 -19.57 -6.79
N GLU A 118 -2.48 -20.35 -5.81
CA GLU A 118 -3.81 -20.21 -5.23
C GLU A 118 -3.77 -19.27 -4.03
N GLY A 119 -4.70 -18.32 -3.97
CA GLY A 119 -4.77 -17.37 -2.87
C GLY A 119 -6.16 -16.75 -2.73
N SER A 120 -6.46 -16.31 -1.52
CA SER A 120 -7.67 -15.55 -1.23
C SER A 120 -7.33 -14.07 -1.14
N PHE A 121 -8.20 -13.19 -1.63
CA PHE A 121 -8.04 -11.76 -1.38
C PHE A 121 -8.15 -11.48 0.12
N GLN A 122 -7.09 -10.94 0.69
CA GLN A 122 -7.06 -10.47 2.06
C GLN A 122 -6.66 -9.00 2.09
N SER A 123 -7.29 -8.25 2.98
CA SER A 123 -6.87 -6.89 3.27
C SER A 123 -5.70 -6.95 4.24
N GLY A 124 -4.54 -6.42 3.84
CA GLY A 124 -3.40 -6.25 4.73
C GLY A 124 -3.50 -5.01 5.64
N SER A 125 -4.62 -4.29 5.56
CA SER A 125 -4.84 -3.07 6.32
C SER A 125 -5.33 -3.36 7.73
N GLU A 126 -4.78 -2.64 8.71
CA GLU A 126 -5.31 -2.53 10.07
C GLU A 126 -6.61 -1.69 10.14
N ILE A 127 -7.03 -1.11 9.02
CA ILE A 127 -8.14 -0.17 8.95
C ILE A 127 -9.06 -0.57 7.79
N ASP A 128 -10.36 -0.67 8.06
CA ASP A 128 -11.41 -0.70 7.05
C ASP A 128 -12.31 0.53 7.21
N PHE A 129 -12.99 0.93 6.14
CA PHE A 129 -13.94 2.02 6.22
C PHE A 129 -15.04 1.86 5.17
N TYR A 130 -16.15 2.54 5.43
CA TYR A 130 -17.20 2.78 4.45
C TYR A 130 -17.57 4.26 4.44
N MET A 131 -18.20 4.68 3.35
CA MET A 131 -18.70 6.04 3.20
C MET A 131 -20.22 6.03 3.30
N ASP A 132 -20.74 6.89 4.18
CA ASP A 132 -22.15 7.24 4.23
C ASP A 132 -22.29 8.70 3.80
N HIS A 133 -22.81 8.93 2.59
CA HIS A 133 -22.83 10.23 1.93
C HIS A 133 -21.45 10.94 1.96
N ASP A 134 -21.30 11.97 2.80
CA ASP A 134 -20.09 12.78 2.96
C ASP A 134 -19.34 12.47 4.28
N MET A 135 -19.71 11.39 4.97
CA MET A 135 -19.09 10.92 6.21
C MET A 135 -18.36 9.60 6.00
N ILE A 136 -17.08 9.55 6.36
CA ILE A 136 -16.29 8.32 6.34
C ILE A 136 -16.40 7.68 7.72
N HIS A 137 -16.83 6.43 7.78
CA HIS A 137 -16.88 5.63 9.00
C HIS A 137 -15.71 4.65 9.01
N ILE A 138 -14.83 4.78 9.99
CA ILE A 138 -13.59 4.02 10.11
C ILE A 138 -13.77 2.92 11.16
N ALA A 139 -13.45 1.69 10.78
CA ALA A 139 -13.41 0.52 11.64
C ALA A 139 -11.97 0.03 11.78
N ASP A 140 -11.54 -0.22 13.03
CA ASP A 140 -10.29 -0.90 13.31
C ASP A 140 -10.49 -2.40 13.02
N THR A 141 -9.77 -2.93 12.03
CA THR A 141 -9.78 -4.37 11.71
C THR A 141 -8.70 -5.14 12.47
N LYS A 142 -7.88 -4.44 13.24
CA LYS A 142 -6.92 -5.08 14.13
C LYS A 142 -7.68 -5.83 15.20
N VAL A 143 -7.76 -7.14 15.04
CA VAL A 143 -8.20 -8.03 16.10
C VAL A 143 -7.18 -7.91 17.23
N ALA A 144 -7.57 -7.26 18.33
CA ALA A 144 -6.79 -7.31 19.54
C ALA A 144 -6.65 -8.79 19.91
N ASN A 145 -5.41 -9.29 19.93
CA ASN A 145 -5.15 -10.63 20.45
C ASN A 145 -5.80 -10.71 21.83
N CYS A 146 -6.60 -11.76 22.10
CA CYS A 146 -7.13 -12.00 23.44
C CYS A 146 -5.94 -12.00 24.41
N TYR A 147 -5.79 -10.91 25.17
CA TYR A 147 -4.59 -10.65 25.95
C TYR A 147 -4.27 -11.82 26.86
N GLY A 148 -5.30 -12.45 27.45
CA GLY A 148 -5.17 -13.65 28.26
C GLY A 148 -4.48 -14.81 27.54
N ASP A 149 -4.90 -15.15 26.32
CA ASP A 149 -4.36 -16.29 25.57
C ASP A 149 -2.91 -16.02 25.11
N PHE A 150 -2.60 -14.78 24.71
CA PHE A 150 -1.21 -14.38 24.43
C PHE A 150 -0.33 -14.45 25.69
N PHE A 151 -0.83 -13.94 26.81
CA PHE A 151 -0.10 -13.90 28.10
C PHE A 151 0.15 -15.31 28.64
N ILE A 152 -0.85 -16.19 28.63
CA ILE A 152 -0.73 -17.60 29.02
C ILE A 152 0.31 -18.31 28.16
N ARG A 153 0.25 -18.16 26.83
CA ARG A 153 1.26 -18.77 25.93
C ARG A 153 2.68 -18.29 26.21
N LYS A 154 2.84 -17.01 26.58
CA LYS A 154 4.16 -16.44 26.92
C LYS A 154 4.68 -16.98 28.24
N ILE A 155 3.83 -17.12 29.27
CA ILE A 155 4.19 -17.76 30.54
C ILE A 155 4.63 -19.20 30.29
N LEU A 156 3.83 -20.00 29.58
CA LEU A 156 4.15 -21.40 29.29
C LEU A 156 5.48 -21.55 28.54
N LYS A 157 5.74 -20.67 27.54
CA LYS A 157 7.04 -20.64 26.84
C LYS A 157 8.19 -20.27 27.77
N PHE A 158 7.98 -19.35 28.70
CA PHE A 158 8.99 -18.94 29.66
C PHE A 158 9.31 -20.05 30.66
N GLU A 159 8.30 -20.74 31.18
CA GLU A 159 8.49 -21.89 32.07
C GLU A 159 9.24 -23.03 31.38
N ASP A 160 8.91 -23.33 30.12
CA ASP A 160 9.61 -24.35 29.33
C ASP A 160 11.08 -23.97 29.09
N LEU A 161 11.34 -22.70 28.81
CA LEU A 161 12.70 -22.18 28.66
C LEU A 161 13.48 -22.25 29.97
N ASN A 162 12.87 -21.90 31.10
CA ASN A 162 13.49 -21.99 32.42
C ASN A 162 13.77 -23.45 32.82
N ARG A 163 12.85 -24.38 32.50
CA ARG A 163 13.06 -25.82 32.71
C ARG A 163 14.23 -26.35 31.90
N LYS A 164 14.35 -25.94 30.63
CA LYS A 164 15.50 -26.27 29.78
C LYS A 164 16.81 -25.69 30.33
N LEU A 165 16.78 -24.44 30.81
CA LEU A 165 17.93 -23.80 31.42
C LEU A 165 18.42 -24.56 32.66
N HIS A 166 17.51 -24.97 33.56
CA HIS A 166 17.85 -25.77 34.74
C HIS A 166 18.30 -27.20 34.41
N ALA A 167 17.90 -27.75 33.26
CA ALA A 167 18.35 -29.06 32.78
C ALA A 167 19.77 -29.02 32.17
N ILE A 168 20.25 -27.83 31.77
CA ILE A 168 21.65 -27.62 31.36
C ILE A 168 22.49 -27.55 32.64
N LYS A 169 22.99 -28.71 33.08
CA LYS A 169 24.07 -28.76 34.07
C LYS A 169 25.37 -28.33 33.39
N ILE A 170 25.94 -27.21 33.85
CA ILE A 170 27.36 -26.89 33.67
C ILE A 170 28.14 -27.67 34.74
#